data_AF-A0A0A6UB36-F1
#
_entry.id   AF-A0A0A6UB36-F1
#
_cell.length_a   1.000
_cell.length_b   1.000
_cell.length_c   1.000
_cell.angle_alpha   90.00
_cell.angle_beta   90.00
_cell.angle_gamma   90.00
#
_symmetry.space_group_name_H-M   'P 1'
#
loop_
_entity.id
_entity.type
_entity.pdbx_description
1 polymer ?
#
loop_
_entity_poly.entity_id
_entity_poly.type
_entity_poly.pdbx_seq_one_letter_code
_entity_poly.pdbx_strand_id
1 'polypeptide(L)'
;MAMSTSGPATTVTVSLWFLGLLGIVSAGLAIGAAVDGDPAAALGFGAAAVFFGHLVGFGVHLWWRRYRWEPSAADGGVTFHYSGWAYYWVVSVAGLMILALLTVGAAFLLAGDPPASVLVPLVTAGLAALFGLAVLRQVYGGRGWLRLTPAGLEHHGPGYLHRLSWDAVAEVSTTTVENGSPLIVLRPTAAAPVEITYALPRPIGRHHVRLLPSMTVRGMWLADDPSIVYRTLRHYHTHPTHRPELTAGTALDRIRERRL
;
A
#
# COMPACT_ATOMS: atom_id res chain seq x y z
N MET A 1 22.60 29.48 9.97
CA MET A 1 22.22 29.25 8.56
C MET A 1 20.99 28.35 8.56
N ALA A 2 19.79 28.92 8.42
CA ALA A 2 18.54 28.17 8.45
C ALA A 2 18.24 27.64 7.03
N MET A 3 18.36 26.34 6.80
CA MET A 3 17.85 25.73 5.57
C MET A 3 16.33 25.80 5.62
N SER A 4 15.75 26.65 4.78
CA SER A 4 14.33 26.65 4.47
C SER A 4 13.98 25.32 3.80
N THR A 5 13.56 24.35 4.60
CA THR A 5 12.98 23.11 4.09
C THR A 5 11.60 23.46 3.52
N SER A 6 11.52 23.68 2.21
CA SER A 6 10.24 23.62 1.52
C SER A 6 9.62 22.26 1.87
N GLY A 7 8.57 22.28 2.69
CA GLY A 7 8.03 21.07 3.29
C GLY A 7 7.61 20.04 2.23
N PRO A 8 7.63 18.74 2.54
CA PRO A 8 7.24 17.67 1.61
C PRO A 8 5.86 17.87 0.98
N ALA A 9 4.97 18.63 1.64
CA ALA A 9 3.66 19.02 1.13
C ALA A 9 3.73 19.82 -0.19
N THR A 10 4.70 20.72 -0.35
CA THR A 10 4.80 21.58 -1.55
C THR A 10 5.19 20.74 -2.78
N THR A 11 6.17 19.85 -2.62
CA THR A 11 6.64 18.96 -3.70
C THR A 11 5.55 18.00 -4.18
N VAL A 12 4.80 17.40 -3.25
CA VAL A 12 3.68 16.53 -3.60
C VAL A 12 2.60 17.32 -4.36
N THR A 13 2.27 18.52 -3.89
CA THR A 13 1.25 19.37 -4.54
C THR A 13 1.65 19.71 -5.98
N VAL A 14 2.87 20.19 -6.20
CA VAL A 14 3.38 20.52 -7.54
C VAL A 14 3.37 19.29 -8.45
N SER A 15 3.76 18.13 -7.93
CA SER A 15 3.76 16.88 -8.69
C SER A 15 2.33 16.48 -9.11
N LEU A 16 1.35 16.61 -8.21
CA LEU A 16 -0.05 16.30 -8.54
C LEU A 16 -0.64 17.27 -9.56
N TRP A 17 -0.32 18.56 -9.48
CA TRP A 17 -0.73 19.54 -10.49
C TRP A 17 -0.15 19.23 -11.86
N PHE A 18 1.15 18.93 -11.91
CA PHE A 18 1.81 18.58 -13.16
C PHE A 18 1.22 17.31 -13.79
N LEU A 19 1.03 16.25 -13.00
CA LEU A 19 0.39 15.01 -13.46
C LEU A 19 -1.07 15.25 -13.90
N GLY A 20 -1.81 16.10 -13.18
CA GLY A 20 -3.18 16.49 -13.55
C GLY A 20 -3.23 17.23 -14.88
N LEU A 21 -2.31 18.17 -15.09
CA LEU A 21 -2.18 18.88 -16.36
C LEU A 21 -1.85 17.92 -17.51
N LEU A 22 -0.90 16.99 -17.31
CA LEU A 22 -0.60 15.96 -18.30
C LEU A 22 -1.83 15.12 -18.65
N GLY A 23 -2.60 14.70 -17.64
CA GLY A 23 -3.86 13.97 -17.86
C GLY A 23 -4.87 14.75 -18.69
N ILE A 24 -5.05 16.05 -18.41
CA ILE A 24 -5.96 16.93 -19.15
C ILE A 24 -5.49 17.13 -20.59
N VAL A 25 -4.20 17.42 -20.79
CA VAL A 25 -3.61 17.60 -22.13
C VAL A 25 -3.75 16.32 -22.94
N SER A 26 -3.41 15.16 -22.37
CA SER A 26 -3.60 13.86 -23.04
C SER A 26 -5.07 13.61 -23.39
N ALA A 27 -6.03 13.93 -22.51
CA ALA A 27 -7.45 13.79 -22.84
C ALA A 27 -7.86 14.70 -24.01
N GLY A 28 -7.39 15.95 -24.05
CA GLY A 28 -7.63 16.87 -25.16
C GLY A 28 -7.06 16.38 -26.49
N LEU A 29 -5.82 15.86 -26.47
CA LEU A 29 -5.18 15.27 -27.66
C LEU A 29 -5.90 14.02 -28.14
N ALA A 30 -6.42 13.19 -27.22
CA ALA A 30 -7.21 12.01 -27.56
C ALA A 30 -8.50 12.37 -28.30
N ILE A 31 -9.20 13.40 -27.83
CA ILE A 31 -10.42 13.91 -28.47
C ILE A 31 -10.09 14.51 -29.84
N GLY A 32 -9.04 15.31 -29.95
CA GLY A 32 -8.59 15.88 -31.23
C GLY A 32 -8.30 14.80 -32.26
N ALA A 33 -7.48 13.81 -31.90
CA ALA A 33 -7.17 12.68 -32.78
C ALA A 33 -8.41 11.88 -33.20
N ALA A 34 -9.38 11.70 -32.30
CA ALA A 34 -10.64 11.02 -32.64
C ALA A 34 -11.48 11.82 -33.65
N VAL A 35 -11.51 13.15 -33.54
CA VAL A 35 -12.18 14.04 -34.49
C VAL A 35 -11.50 14.00 -35.86
N ASP A 36 -10.16 13.94 -35.88
CA ASP A 36 -9.36 13.85 -37.10
C ASP A 36 -9.39 12.45 -37.77
N GLY A 37 -10.06 11.48 -37.14
CA GLY A 37 -10.17 10.11 -37.67
C GLY A 37 -8.91 9.27 -37.49
N ASP A 38 -8.03 9.62 -36.54
CA ASP A 38 -6.86 8.83 -36.15
C ASP A 38 -7.15 8.02 -34.86
N PRO A 39 -7.68 6.79 -34.98
CA PRO A 39 -8.03 5.97 -33.82
C PRO A 39 -6.79 5.52 -33.02
N ALA A 40 -5.62 5.44 -33.65
CA ALA A 40 -4.40 4.98 -32.99
C ALA A 40 -3.87 6.05 -32.04
N ALA A 41 -3.76 7.29 -32.51
CA ALA A 41 -3.39 8.42 -31.67
C ALA A 41 -4.44 8.67 -30.57
N ALA A 42 -5.74 8.57 -30.90
CA ALA A 42 -6.81 8.72 -29.92
C ALA A 42 -6.69 7.70 -28.78
N LEU A 43 -6.44 6.44 -29.09
CA LEU A 43 -6.27 5.39 -28.08
C LEU A 43 -5.01 5.59 -27.23
N GLY A 44 -3.88 5.98 -27.86
CA GLY A 44 -2.62 6.25 -27.15
C GLY A 44 -2.76 7.40 -26.15
N PHE A 45 -3.29 8.53 -26.60
CA PHE A 45 -3.53 9.69 -25.72
C PHE A 45 -4.61 9.41 -24.67
N GLY A 46 -5.65 8.64 -25.01
CA GLY A 46 -6.68 8.23 -24.06
C GLY A 46 -6.12 7.35 -22.93
N ALA A 47 -5.26 6.39 -23.27
CA ALA A 47 -4.58 5.56 -22.28
C ALA A 47 -3.66 6.38 -21.35
N ALA A 48 -2.92 7.33 -21.91
CA ALA A 48 -2.10 8.27 -21.14
C ALA A 48 -2.95 9.11 -20.16
N ALA A 49 -4.09 9.63 -20.63
CA ALA A 49 -5.02 10.39 -19.79
C ALA A 49 -5.54 9.55 -18.62
N VAL A 50 -5.94 8.30 -18.87
CA VAL A 50 -6.39 7.37 -17.82
C VAL A 50 -5.27 7.10 -16.82
N PHE A 51 -4.04 6.84 -17.29
CA PHE A 51 -2.89 6.59 -16.42
C PHE A 51 -2.58 7.78 -15.50
N PHE A 52 -2.45 8.98 -16.05
CA PHE A 52 -2.19 10.19 -15.26
C PHE A 52 -3.34 10.51 -14.31
N GLY A 53 -4.59 10.34 -14.77
CA GLY A 53 -5.78 10.48 -13.91
C GLY A 53 -5.76 9.53 -12.71
N HIS A 54 -5.31 8.28 -12.88
CA HIS A 54 -5.17 7.34 -11.77
C HIS A 54 -4.03 7.69 -10.81
N LEU A 55 -2.90 8.19 -11.32
CA LEU A 55 -1.80 8.67 -10.46
C LEU A 55 -2.25 9.85 -9.59
N VAL A 56 -2.96 10.82 -10.19
CA VAL A 56 -3.55 11.94 -9.46
C VAL A 56 -4.58 11.45 -8.46
N GLY A 57 -5.51 10.56 -8.88
CA GLY A 57 -6.51 9.97 -8.00
C GLY A 57 -5.90 9.24 -6.80
N PHE A 58 -4.82 8.48 -7.02
CA PHE A 58 -4.07 7.84 -5.94
C PHE A 58 -3.42 8.85 -4.99
N GLY A 59 -2.75 9.86 -5.52
CA GLY A 59 -2.13 10.90 -4.70
C GLY A 59 -3.15 11.71 -3.89
N VAL A 60 -4.28 12.07 -4.51
CA VAL A 60 -5.42 12.72 -3.85
C VAL A 60 -6.00 11.80 -2.77
N HIS A 61 -6.13 10.50 -3.04
CA HIS A 61 -6.59 9.53 -2.04
C HIS A 61 -5.65 9.47 -0.83
N LEU A 62 -4.34 9.51 -1.04
CA LEU A 62 -3.37 9.55 0.05
C LEU A 62 -3.44 10.87 0.84
N TRP A 63 -3.72 11.99 0.17
CA TRP A 63 -3.82 13.30 0.79
C TRP A 63 -5.14 13.51 1.56
N TRP A 64 -6.29 13.25 0.94
CA TRP A 64 -7.63 13.54 1.49
C TRP A 64 -8.24 12.38 2.27
N ARG A 65 -7.41 11.43 2.71
CA ARG A 65 -7.87 10.22 3.35
C ARG A 65 -8.65 10.57 4.63
N ARG A 66 -9.97 10.41 4.56
CA ARG A 66 -10.84 10.39 5.74
C ARG A 66 -10.74 8.99 6.33
N TYR A 67 -10.06 8.89 7.46
CA TYR A 67 -10.02 7.64 8.21
C TYR A 67 -11.42 7.32 8.73
N ARG A 68 -11.81 6.05 8.63
CA ARG A 68 -13.00 5.55 9.32
C ARG A 68 -12.60 5.05 10.71
N TRP A 69 -13.56 4.91 11.59
CA TRP A 69 -13.36 4.32 12.93
C TRP A 69 -14.26 3.11 13.08
N GLU A 70 -13.94 2.04 12.38
CA GLU A 70 -14.78 0.85 12.32
C GLU A 70 -13.94 -0.42 12.54
N PRO A 71 -13.27 -0.55 13.70
CA PRO A 71 -12.67 -1.82 14.07
C PRO A 71 -13.76 -2.89 14.16
N SER A 72 -13.44 -4.09 13.70
CA SER A 72 -14.35 -5.24 13.72
C SER A 72 -13.90 -6.29 14.73
N ALA A 73 -14.83 -6.90 15.45
CA ALA A 73 -14.55 -8.14 16.17
C ALA A 73 -14.62 -9.28 15.16
N ALA A 74 -13.50 -9.99 14.97
CA ALA A 74 -13.40 -11.13 14.07
C ALA A 74 -12.42 -12.15 14.65
N ASP A 75 -12.75 -13.43 14.50
CA ASP A 75 -11.86 -14.56 14.83
C ASP A 75 -11.23 -14.50 16.23
N GLY A 76 -12.00 -14.08 17.23
CA GLY A 76 -11.54 -14.00 18.62
C GLY A 76 -10.60 -12.82 18.90
N GLY A 77 -10.66 -11.74 18.11
CA GLY A 77 -9.88 -10.54 18.34
C GLY A 77 -10.50 -9.27 17.77
N VAL A 78 -9.88 -8.14 18.09
CA VAL A 78 -10.14 -6.85 17.45
C VAL A 78 -9.28 -6.75 16.19
N THR A 79 -9.92 -6.56 15.04
CA THR A 79 -9.26 -6.50 13.74
C THR A 79 -9.40 -5.11 13.11
N PHE A 80 -8.27 -4.56 12.68
CA PHE A 80 -8.14 -3.36 11.87
C PHE A 80 -7.81 -3.76 10.44
N HIS A 81 -8.69 -3.41 9.50
CA HIS A 81 -8.55 -3.82 8.11
C HIS A 81 -7.73 -2.83 7.31
N TYR A 82 -7.06 -3.32 6.27
CA TYR A 82 -6.49 -2.43 5.27
C TYR A 82 -7.58 -1.92 4.32
N SER A 83 -7.42 -0.67 3.88
CA SER A 83 -8.36 0.02 3.02
C SER A 83 -8.41 -0.60 1.64
N GLY A 84 -9.62 -1.01 1.26
CA GLY A 84 -9.91 -1.43 -0.10
C GLY A 84 -9.60 -0.39 -1.17
N TRP A 85 -9.76 0.89 -0.84
CA TRP A 85 -9.50 1.99 -1.77
C TRP A 85 -8.00 2.18 -2.04
N ALA A 86 -7.17 2.16 -1.00
CA ALA A 86 -5.71 2.22 -1.19
C ALA A 86 -5.23 1.04 -2.04
N TYR A 87 -5.85 -0.12 -1.83
CA TYR A 87 -5.57 -1.32 -2.59
C TYR A 87 -5.98 -1.21 -4.06
N TYR A 88 -7.20 -0.73 -4.32
CA TYR A 88 -7.69 -0.45 -5.66
C TYR A 88 -6.73 0.47 -6.40
N TRP A 89 -6.34 1.60 -5.80
CA TRP A 89 -5.47 2.57 -6.48
C TRP A 89 -4.11 1.97 -6.86
N VAL A 90 -3.47 1.24 -5.94
CA VAL A 90 -2.17 0.61 -6.24
C VAL A 90 -2.29 -0.48 -7.30
N VAL A 91 -3.30 -1.33 -7.21
CA VAL A 91 -3.54 -2.38 -8.21
C VAL A 91 -3.88 -1.79 -9.58
N SER A 92 -4.71 -0.75 -9.64
CA SER A 92 -5.06 -0.07 -10.89
C SER A 92 -3.86 0.61 -11.54
N VAL A 93 -3.05 1.35 -10.78
CA VAL A 93 -1.83 1.98 -11.30
C VAL A 93 -0.84 0.93 -11.82
N ALA A 94 -0.64 -0.17 -11.08
CA ALA A 94 0.21 -1.27 -11.54
C ALA A 94 -0.36 -1.96 -12.79
N GLY A 95 -1.68 -2.17 -12.85
CA GLY A 95 -2.36 -2.73 -14.02
C GLY A 95 -2.20 -1.86 -15.27
N LEU A 96 -2.35 -0.54 -15.14
CA LEU A 96 -2.15 0.40 -16.23
C LEU A 96 -0.69 0.45 -16.68
N MET A 97 0.27 0.34 -15.74
CA MET A 97 1.69 0.24 -16.06
C MET A 97 2.00 -1.05 -16.85
N ILE A 98 1.43 -2.18 -16.45
CA ILE A 98 1.55 -3.45 -17.17
C ILE A 98 1.02 -3.30 -18.59
N LEU A 99 -0.17 -2.72 -18.75
CA LEU A 99 -0.78 -2.49 -20.06
C LEU A 99 0.12 -1.60 -20.93
N ALA A 100 0.62 -0.48 -20.39
CA ALA A 100 1.52 0.42 -21.10
C ALA A 100 2.81 -0.27 -21.56
N LEU A 101 3.44 -1.07 -20.70
CA LEU A 101 4.63 -1.86 -21.04
C LEU A 101 4.36 -2.83 -22.19
N LEU A 102 3.24 -3.57 -22.13
CA LEU A 102 2.85 -4.50 -23.18
C LEU A 102 2.55 -3.79 -24.50
N THR A 103 1.89 -2.62 -24.45
CA THR A 103 1.64 -1.80 -25.65
C THR A 103 2.94 -1.32 -26.28
N VAL A 104 3.90 -0.84 -25.49
CA VAL A 104 5.23 -0.44 -26.00
C VAL A 104 5.94 -1.62 -26.64
N GLY A 105 5.96 -2.78 -25.97
CA GLY A 105 6.54 -4.00 -26.54
C GLY A 105 5.89 -4.40 -27.86
N ALA A 106 4.56 -4.38 -27.93
CA ALA A 106 3.83 -4.68 -29.17
C ALA A 106 4.15 -3.69 -30.30
N ALA A 107 4.24 -2.39 -30.01
CA ALA A 107 4.59 -1.38 -31.01
C ALA A 107 5.97 -1.63 -31.64
N PHE A 108 6.98 -1.97 -30.84
CA PHE A 108 8.31 -2.29 -31.33
C PHE A 108 8.37 -3.60 -32.14
N LEU A 109 7.57 -4.60 -31.79
CA LEU A 109 7.44 -5.82 -32.59
C LEU A 109 6.89 -5.50 -33.98
N LEU A 110 5.88 -4.64 -34.05
CA LEU A 110 5.19 -4.29 -35.31
C LEU A 110 6.01 -3.34 -36.20
N ALA A 111 6.87 -2.50 -35.61
CA ALA A 111 7.73 -1.59 -36.37
C ALA A 111 8.83 -2.31 -37.18
N GLY A 112 9.26 -3.50 -36.73
CA GLY A 112 10.14 -4.38 -37.52
C GLY A 112 11.64 -4.05 -37.49
N ASP A 113 12.09 -3.01 -36.80
CA ASP A 113 13.51 -2.60 -36.76
C ASP A 113 14.39 -3.55 -35.91
N PRO A 114 15.29 -4.37 -36.49
CA PRO A 114 16.18 -5.27 -35.76
C PRO A 114 17.46 -4.50 -35.42
N PRO A 115 17.68 -4.07 -34.15
CA PRO A 115 17.59 -4.94 -32.97
C PRO A 115 16.50 -4.59 -31.96
N ALA A 116 15.85 -3.44 -32.11
CA ALA A 116 14.89 -2.91 -31.13
C ALA A 116 13.63 -3.78 -31.04
N SER A 117 13.23 -4.39 -32.15
CA SER A 117 12.07 -5.29 -32.27
C SER A 117 12.19 -6.58 -31.45
N VAL A 118 13.37 -6.94 -30.94
CA VAL A 118 13.52 -8.10 -30.04
C VAL A 118 13.80 -7.67 -28.61
N LEU A 119 14.70 -6.71 -28.42
CA LEU A 119 15.14 -6.32 -27.08
C LEU A 119 14.05 -5.58 -26.29
N VAL A 120 13.39 -4.59 -26.88
CA VAL A 120 12.38 -3.78 -26.19
C VAL A 120 11.18 -4.63 -25.75
N PRO A 121 10.60 -5.50 -26.61
CA PRO A 121 9.49 -6.36 -26.22
C PRO A 121 9.89 -7.35 -25.12
N LEU A 122 11.09 -7.92 -25.18
CA LEU A 122 11.57 -8.83 -24.15
C LEU A 122 11.69 -8.14 -22.78
N VAL A 123 12.28 -6.94 -22.74
CA VAL A 123 12.43 -6.17 -21.50
C VAL A 123 11.08 -5.74 -20.95
N THR A 124 10.22 -5.17 -21.80
CA THR A 124 8.87 -4.71 -21.39
C THR A 124 7.99 -5.87 -20.92
N ALA A 125 8.04 -7.03 -21.60
CA ALA A 125 7.34 -8.24 -21.17
C ALA A 125 7.87 -8.77 -19.83
N GLY A 126 9.19 -8.77 -19.62
CA GLY A 126 9.81 -9.15 -18.34
C GLY A 126 9.37 -8.25 -17.18
N LEU A 127 9.35 -6.93 -17.39
CA LEU A 127 8.86 -5.96 -16.42
C LEU A 127 7.35 -6.11 -16.17
N ALA A 128 6.55 -6.28 -17.22
CA ALA A 128 5.12 -6.53 -17.13
C ALA A 128 4.81 -7.81 -16.32
N ALA A 129 5.56 -8.88 -16.55
CA ALA A 129 5.44 -10.13 -15.79
C ALA A 129 5.81 -9.93 -14.31
N LEU A 130 6.85 -9.14 -14.02
CA LEU A 130 7.25 -8.82 -12.65
C LEU A 130 6.15 -8.04 -11.91
N PHE A 131 5.61 -6.98 -12.52
CA PHE A 131 4.50 -6.22 -11.95
C PHE A 131 3.22 -7.07 -11.84
N GLY A 132 2.93 -7.88 -12.86
CA GLY A 132 1.79 -8.79 -12.86
C GLY A 132 1.87 -9.77 -11.70
N LEU A 133 3.04 -10.36 -11.46
CA LEU A 133 3.26 -11.22 -10.30
C LEU A 133 3.07 -10.47 -8.97
N ALA A 134 3.51 -9.21 -8.86
CA ALA A 134 3.26 -8.39 -7.68
C ALA A 134 1.76 -8.12 -7.47
N VAL A 135 1.02 -7.78 -8.54
CA VAL A 135 -0.44 -7.59 -8.51
C VAL A 135 -1.16 -8.87 -8.12
N LEU A 136 -0.80 -10.01 -8.71
CA LEU A 136 -1.41 -11.30 -8.38
C LEU A 136 -1.14 -11.67 -6.92
N ARG A 137 0.08 -11.48 -6.42
CA ARG A 137 0.42 -11.71 -5.00
C ARG A 137 -0.42 -10.86 -4.07
N GLN A 138 -0.62 -9.62 -4.45
CA GLN A 138 -1.48 -8.71 -3.75
C GLN A 138 -2.91 -9.31 -3.80
N VAL A 139 -3.58 -9.34 -4.95
CA VAL A 139 -4.97 -9.79 -5.11
C VAL A 139 -5.27 -11.15 -4.44
N TYR A 140 -4.43 -12.17 -4.64
CA TYR A 140 -4.62 -13.50 -4.04
C TYR A 140 -4.29 -13.56 -2.54
N GLY A 141 -3.35 -12.74 -2.07
CA GLY A 141 -3.12 -12.58 -0.63
C GLY A 141 -4.30 -11.91 0.07
N GLY A 142 -5.18 -11.24 -0.68
CA GLY A 142 -6.30 -10.52 -0.12
C GLY A 142 -5.88 -9.22 0.57
N ARG A 143 -6.85 -8.60 1.26
CA ARG A 143 -6.61 -7.36 1.99
C ARG A 143 -5.84 -7.68 3.26
N GLY A 144 -4.79 -6.88 3.53
CA GLY A 144 -4.06 -6.97 4.78
C GLY A 144 -4.93 -6.59 5.97
N TRP A 145 -4.51 -7.00 7.16
CA TRP A 145 -5.19 -6.68 8.41
C TRP A 145 -4.22 -6.78 9.58
N LEU A 146 -4.57 -6.12 10.68
CA LEU A 146 -3.91 -6.24 11.97
C LEU A 146 -4.95 -6.71 12.99
N ARG A 147 -4.72 -7.87 13.61
CA ARG A 147 -5.59 -8.47 14.62
C ARG A 147 -4.89 -8.50 15.97
N LEU A 148 -5.60 -8.05 16.98
CA LEU A 148 -5.21 -8.07 18.38
C LEU A 148 -6.05 -9.14 19.07
N THR A 149 -5.38 -10.15 19.63
CA THR A 149 -6.01 -11.21 20.43
C THR A 149 -5.46 -11.18 21.85
N PRO A 150 -6.06 -11.87 22.82
CA PRO A 150 -5.49 -11.98 24.16
C PRO A 150 -4.09 -12.59 24.18
N ALA A 151 -3.80 -13.48 23.23
CA ALA A 151 -2.51 -14.17 23.13
C ALA A 151 -1.42 -13.31 22.46
N GLY A 152 -1.80 -12.39 21.57
CA GLY A 152 -0.81 -11.58 20.87
C GLY A 152 -1.36 -10.76 19.71
N LEU A 153 -0.48 -10.55 18.75
CA LEU A 153 -0.67 -9.71 17.59
C LEU A 153 -0.45 -10.53 16.33
N GLU A 154 -1.34 -10.37 15.38
CA GLU A 154 -1.23 -10.97 14.07
C GLU A 154 -1.35 -9.89 13.02
N HIS A 155 -0.34 -9.78 12.16
CA HIS A 155 -0.30 -8.83 11.07
C HIS A 155 -0.20 -9.57 9.75
N HIS A 156 -1.29 -9.53 9.01
CA HIS A 156 -1.36 -10.06 7.66
C HIS A 156 -1.03 -8.95 6.67
N GLY A 157 0.14 -9.03 6.05
CA GLY A 157 0.58 -8.14 4.99
C GLY A 157 0.49 -8.80 3.60
N PRO A 158 0.77 -8.06 2.52
CA PRO A 158 0.83 -8.64 1.19
C PRO A 158 1.90 -9.74 1.10
N GLY A 159 1.46 -11.00 1.07
CA GLY A 159 2.34 -12.17 0.92
C GLY A 159 3.02 -12.66 2.19
N TYR A 160 2.65 -12.18 3.38
CA TYR A 160 3.17 -12.70 4.64
C TYR A 160 2.18 -12.54 5.80
N LEU A 161 2.33 -13.39 6.81
CA LEU A 161 1.67 -13.32 8.10
C LEU A 161 2.73 -13.26 9.19
N HIS A 162 2.70 -12.19 9.98
CA HIS A 162 3.64 -11.93 11.07
C HIS A 162 2.88 -12.07 12.38
N ARG A 163 3.31 -12.99 13.26
CA ARG A 163 2.72 -13.18 14.58
C ARG A 163 3.72 -12.82 15.67
N LEU A 164 3.22 -12.15 16.70
CA LEU A 164 4.02 -11.69 17.83
C LEU A 164 3.23 -11.85 19.13
N SER A 165 3.78 -12.57 20.11
CA SER A 165 3.20 -12.61 21.46
C SER A 165 3.27 -11.23 22.11
N TRP A 166 2.32 -10.89 22.98
CA TRP A 166 2.40 -9.62 23.72
C TRP A 166 3.66 -9.49 24.56
N ASP A 167 4.15 -10.59 25.13
CA ASP A 167 5.35 -10.58 25.99
C ASP A 167 6.64 -10.44 25.16
N ALA A 168 6.54 -10.67 23.85
CA ALA A 168 7.61 -10.40 22.91
C ALA A 168 7.68 -8.93 22.50
N VAL A 169 6.65 -8.11 22.75
CA VAL A 169 6.64 -6.69 22.37
C VAL A 169 7.41 -5.87 23.40
N ALA A 170 8.59 -5.38 23.04
CA ALA A 170 9.38 -4.49 23.88
C ALA A 170 8.81 -3.06 23.90
N GLU A 171 8.43 -2.56 22.72
CA GLU A 171 8.02 -1.18 22.54
C GLU A 171 6.96 -1.07 21.43
N VAL A 172 5.94 -0.24 21.68
CA VAL A 172 4.99 0.23 20.66
C VAL A 172 5.23 1.72 20.45
N SER A 173 5.76 2.10 19.28
CA SER A 173 6.06 3.49 18.94
C SER A 173 5.47 3.90 17.60
N THR A 174 5.41 5.22 17.39
CA THR A 174 5.04 5.82 16.10
C THR A 174 6.23 6.58 15.54
N THR A 175 6.43 6.45 14.24
CA THR A 175 7.31 7.32 13.47
C THR A 175 6.59 7.79 12.22
N THR A 176 7.22 8.65 11.44
CA THR A 176 6.76 9.00 10.09
C THR A 176 7.76 8.48 9.08
N VAL A 177 7.26 7.95 7.97
CA VAL A 177 8.12 7.71 6.79
C VAL A 177 8.39 9.04 6.08
N GLU A 178 9.37 9.09 5.19
CA GLU A 178 9.80 10.32 4.50
C GLU A 178 8.66 11.09 3.82
N ASN A 179 7.61 10.40 3.37
CA ASN A 179 6.42 11.02 2.77
C ASN A 179 5.41 11.56 3.79
N GLY A 180 5.74 11.60 5.08
CA GLY A 180 4.89 12.08 6.17
C GLY A 180 3.81 11.09 6.63
N SER A 181 3.67 9.91 5.99
CA SER A 181 2.69 8.92 6.43
C SER A 181 3.07 8.36 7.81
N PRO A 182 2.11 8.21 8.74
CA PRO A 182 2.37 7.58 10.02
C PRO A 182 2.76 6.10 9.82
N LEU A 183 3.72 5.66 10.62
CA LEU A 183 4.21 4.29 10.70
C LEU A 183 4.18 3.86 12.16
N ILE A 184 3.38 2.84 12.47
CA ILE A 184 3.38 2.20 13.79
C ILE A 184 4.43 1.10 13.76
N VAL A 185 5.34 1.12 14.73
CA VAL A 185 6.45 0.17 14.83
C VAL A 185 6.30 -0.56 16.17
N LEU A 186 6.23 -1.88 16.09
CA LEU A 186 6.30 -2.75 17.25
C LEU A 186 7.65 -3.44 17.24
N ARG A 187 8.48 -3.08 18.22
CA ARG A 187 9.83 -3.63 18.35
C ARG A 187 9.78 -4.86 19.25
N PRO A 188 10.21 -6.03 18.77
CA PRO A 188 10.30 -7.21 19.62
C PRO A 188 11.47 -7.10 20.60
N THR A 189 11.41 -7.83 21.71
CA THR A 189 12.57 -8.05 22.58
C THR A 189 13.62 -8.88 21.83
N ALA A 190 14.90 -8.69 22.15
CA ALA A 190 16.00 -9.35 21.42
C ALA A 190 15.94 -10.88 21.45
N ALA A 191 15.33 -11.46 22.49
CA ALA A 191 15.21 -12.90 22.70
C ALA A 191 13.87 -13.49 22.20
N ALA A 192 12.93 -12.66 21.74
CA ALA A 192 11.61 -13.14 21.39
C ALA A 192 11.63 -13.97 20.08
N PRO A 193 10.96 -15.13 20.06
CA PRO A 193 10.69 -15.83 18.82
C PRO A 193 9.69 -15.00 18.00
N VAL A 194 10.10 -14.58 16.81
CA VAL A 194 9.25 -13.89 15.84
C VAL A 194 8.84 -14.88 14.76
N GLU A 195 7.53 -15.15 14.65
CA GLU A 195 6.99 -16.07 13.65
C GLU A 195 6.54 -15.27 12.42
N ILE A 196 7.22 -15.49 11.29
CA ILE A 196 6.84 -14.91 10.00
C ILE A 196 6.63 -16.06 9.00
N THR A 197 5.37 -16.25 8.61
CA THR A 197 4.98 -17.19 7.56
C THR A 197 4.83 -16.43 6.24
N TYR A 198 5.49 -16.89 5.19
CA TYR A 198 5.39 -16.29 3.86
C TYR A 198 4.45 -17.10 2.98
N ALA A 199 3.67 -16.42 2.15
CA ALA A 199 2.82 -17.07 1.17
C ALA A 199 3.61 -17.72 0.02
N LEU A 200 4.92 -17.41 -0.12
CA LEU A 200 5.75 -17.83 -1.24
C LEU A 200 7.05 -18.52 -0.82
N PRO A 201 7.69 -19.27 -1.75
CA PRO A 201 8.94 -19.96 -1.50
C PRO A 201 10.04 -19.03 -0.97
N ARG A 202 10.87 -19.60 -0.09
CA ARG A 202 11.89 -18.93 0.73
C ARG A 202 12.96 -18.06 0.02
N PRO A 203 13.40 -18.27 -1.23
CA PRO A 203 14.56 -17.52 -1.75
C PRO A 203 14.29 -16.03 -1.98
N ILE A 204 13.03 -15.61 -2.17
CA ILE A 204 12.70 -14.22 -2.51
C ILE A 204 12.37 -13.38 -1.25
N GLY A 205 11.91 -14.01 -0.16
CA GLY A 205 11.38 -13.30 1.02
C GLY A 205 12.39 -12.96 2.12
N ARG A 206 13.60 -13.54 2.12
CA ARG A 206 14.50 -13.50 3.29
C ARG A 206 15.29 -12.21 3.49
N HIS A 207 15.48 -11.39 2.45
CA HIS A 207 16.37 -10.23 2.54
C HIS A 207 15.83 -9.11 3.43
N HIS A 208 14.50 -8.96 3.51
CA HIS A 208 13.89 -7.86 4.26
C HIS A 208 13.80 -8.10 5.79
N VAL A 209 13.82 -9.36 6.24
CA VAL A 209 13.57 -9.70 7.66
C VAL A 209 14.83 -9.80 8.51
N ARG A 210 16.00 -9.99 7.91
CA ARG A 210 17.27 -10.03 8.66
C ARG A 210 17.67 -8.68 9.26
N LEU A 211 17.12 -7.58 8.76
CA LEU A 211 17.58 -6.24 9.15
C LEU A 211 16.70 -5.59 10.22
N LEU A 212 15.41 -5.95 10.33
CA LEU A 212 14.50 -5.41 11.35
C LEU A 212 13.37 -6.41 11.65
N PRO A 213 13.40 -7.18 12.76
CA PRO A 213 12.29 -8.07 13.15
C PRO A 213 11.05 -7.31 13.65
N SER A 214 10.99 -5.99 13.46
CA SER A 214 9.89 -5.15 13.91
C SER A 214 8.64 -5.39 13.06
N MET A 215 7.50 -5.56 13.71
CA MET A 215 6.22 -5.51 13.03
C MET A 215 5.90 -4.06 12.71
N THR A 216 5.65 -3.76 11.43
CA THR A 216 5.39 -2.39 10.99
C THR A 216 4.02 -2.29 10.33
N VAL A 217 3.23 -1.33 10.79
CA VAL A 217 1.89 -1.06 10.28
C VAL A 217 1.90 0.36 9.70
N ARG A 218 1.80 0.45 8.37
CA ARG A 218 1.80 1.74 7.67
C ARG A 218 0.38 2.30 7.65
N GLY A 219 0.22 3.53 8.12
CA GLY A 219 -1.08 4.19 8.18
C GLY A 219 -1.74 4.38 6.82
N MET A 220 -0.96 4.57 5.74
CA MET A 220 -1.49 4.67 4.38
C MET A 220 -2.26 3.43 3.91
N TRP A 221 -2.04 2.26 4.53
CA TRP A 221 -2.76 1.04 4.19
C TRP A 221 -3.98 0.81 5.08
N LEU A 222 -3.99 1.31 6.30
CA LEU A 222 -5.11 1.13 7.23
C LEU A 222 -6.40 1.77 6.67
N ALA A 223 -7.53 1.09 6.85
CA ALA A 223 -8.86 1.69 6.68
C ALA A 223 -9.21 2.58 7.88
N ASP A 224 -8.76 2.16 9.05
CA ASP A 224 -8.94 2.86 10.31
C ASP A 224 -7.93 3.98 10.52
N ASP A 225 -8.24 4.88 11.45
CA ASP A 225 -7.34 5.94 11.88
C ASP A 225 -6.09 5.37 12.56
N PRO A 226 -4.88 5.62 12.02
CA PRO A 226 -3.63 5.10 12.58
C PRO A 226 -3.40 5.52 14.03
N SER A 227 -3.93 6.67 14.46
CA SER A 227 -3.82 7.12 15.84
C SER A 227 -4.63 6.24 16.80
N ILE A 228 -5.80 5.77 16.38
CA ILE A 228 -6.63 4.83 17.17
C ILE A 228 -5.98 3.45 17.21
N VAL A 229 -5.43 2.98 16.08
CA VAL A 229 -4.69 1.70 16.05
C VAL A 229 -3.50 1.76 17.01
N TYR A 230 -2.72 2.85 16.97
CA TYR A 230 -1.60 3.07 17.88
C TYR A 230 -2.02 3.10 19.35
N ARG A 231 -3.05 3.89 19.70
CA ARG A 231 -3.55 3.98 21.08
C ARG A 231 -4.05 2.64 21.58
N THR A 232 -4.78 1.90 20.75
CA THR A 232 -5.25 0.54 21.07
C THR A 232 -4.07 -0.39 21.37
N LEU A 233 -3.08 -0.45 20.48
CA LEU A 233 -1.88 -1.28 20.67
C LEU A 233 -1.13 -0.90 21.95
N ARG A 234 -0.92 0.40 22.18
CA ARG A 234 -0.23 0.90 23.37
C ARG A 234 -0.99 0.60 24.66
N HIS A 235 -2.32 0.72 24.65
CA HIS A 235 -3.17 0.41 25.80
C HIS A 235 -3.05 -1.05 26.22
N TYR A 236 -3.21 -2.00 25.29
CA TYR A 236 -3.13 -3.45 25.61
C TYR A 236 -1.69 -3.94 25.85
N HIS A 237 -0.69 -3.23 25.33
CA HIS A 237 0.70 -3.44 25.70
C HIS A 237 0.92 -3.06 27.18
N THR A 238 0.44 -1.88 27.60
CA THR A 238 0.65 -1.33 28.95
C THR A 238 -0.30 -1.88 30.02
N HIS A 239 -1.45 -2.44 29.64
CA HIS A 239 -2.44 -3.02 30.56
C HIS A 239 -2.72 -4.51 30.24
N PRO A 240 -1.83 -5.44 30.64
CA PRO A 240 -2.00 -6.86 30.34
C PRO A 240 -3.32 -7.45 30.86
N THR A 241 -3.82 -6.94 31.99
CA THR A 241 -5.10 -7.35 32.61
C THR A 241 -6.31 -7.05 31.73
N HIS A 242 -6.21 -6.15 30.76
CA HIS A 242 -7.27 -5.87 29.79
C HIS A 242 -7.19 -6.76 28.55
N ARG A 243 -6.12 -7.53 28.31
CA ARG A 243 -6.04 -8.36 27.09
C ARG A 243 -7.21 -9.36 26.94
N PRO A 244 -7.79 -9.96 28.01
CA PRO A 244 -8.95 -10.83 27.88
C PRO A 244 -10.21 -10.15 27.29
N GLU A 245 -10.37 -8.82 27.36
CA GLU A 245 -11.50 -8.16 26.67
C GLU A 245 -11.34 -8.13 25.14
N LEU A 246 -10.17 -8.44 24.57
CA LEU A 246 -9.96 -8.44 23.11
C LEU A 246 -10.78 -9.51 22.37
N THR A 247 -11.16 -10.60 23.04
CA THR A 247 -12.10 -11.60 22.51
C THR A 247 -13.57 -11.19 22.72
N ALA A 248 -13.82 -10.18 23.56
CA ALA A 248 -15.15 -9.72 23.92
C ALA A 248 -15.52 -8.42 23.20
N GLY A 249 -16.83 -8.17 23.06
CA GLY A 249 -17.32 -6.90 22.51
C GLY A 249 -16.88 -5.66 23.30
N THR A 250 -16.50 -5.85 24.57
CA THR A 250 -16.09 -4.77 25.48
C THR A 250 -14.84 -4.02 25.02
N ALA A 251 -13.90 -4.69 24.34
CA ALA A 251 -12.75 -4.00 23.74
C ALA A 251 -13.18 -3.04 22.63
N LEU A 252 -14.15 -3.43 21.79
CA LEU A 252 -14.68 -2.55 20.75
C LEU A 252 -15.39 -1.34 21.35
N ASP A 253 -16.18 -1.54 22.40
CA ASP A 253 -16.89 -0.46 23.08
C ASP A 253 -15.89 0.56 23.65
N ARG A 254 -14.83 0.08 24.30
CA ARG A 254 -13.73 0.92 24.79
C ARG A 254 -13.07 1.74 23.67
N ILE A 255 -12.79 1.11 22.53
CA ILE A 255 -12.16 1.77 21.38
C ILE A 255 -13.10 2.85 20.80
N ARG A 256 -14.38 2.53 20.63
CA ARG A 256 -15.40 3.45 20.09
C ARG A 256 -15.62 4.65 21.01
N GLU A 257 -15.65 4.41 22.32
CA GLU A 257 -15.78 5.45 23.35
C GLU A 257 -14.47 6.20 23.63
N ARG A 258 -13.36 5.81 22.99
CA ARG A 258 -12.02 6.38 23.15
C ARG A 258 -11.51 6.34 24.61
N ARG A 259 -11.83 5.28 25.34
CA ARG A 259 -11.34 5.00 26.71
C ARG A 259 -10.04 4.17 26.70
N LEU A 260 -9.13 4.52 25.79
CA LEU A 260 -7.82 3.89 25.52
C LEU A 260 -6.67 4.66 26.16
#